data_AF-A0A9D8XEJ0-F1
#
_entry.id   AF-A0A9D8XEJ0-F1
#
_cell.length_a   1.000
_cell.length_b   1.000
_cell.length_c   1.000
_cell.angle_alpha   90.00
_cell.angle_beta   90.00
_cell.angle_gamma   90.00
#
_symmetry.space_group_name_H-M   'P 1'
#
loop_
_entity.id
_entity.type
_entity.pdbx_description
1 polymer ?
#
loop_
_entity_poly.entity_id
_entity_poly.type
_entity_poly.pdbx_seq_one_letter_code
_entity_poly.pdbx_strand_id
1 'polypeptide(L)'
;MIEMLGVLAIVGILSVGAIAGFQKAMRKHKINKLTEQYTLFIQEYLLKYKGEWARMHRNNGVYIASYLEKLGLPAGWKRVNDTNIIDSMNNRFSPNTGYAGFSHVGFDLLIQVAEANTQNELCRQFISNVILPFKEDIYRMWLYQRSSSKLFWYGTPQCSGNRNCLSNMTFQDIEDFCSSCFAKDENCSIAVYF
;
A
#
# COMPACT_ATOMS: atom_id res chain seq x y z
N MET A 1 46.56 20.70 -23.42
CA MET A 1 45.68 20.91 -22.25
C MET A 1 44.22 20.48 -22.49
N ILE A 2 43.75 20.43 -23.75
CA ILE A 2 42.37 20.02 -24.11
C ILE A 2 42.04 18.55 -23.80
N GLU A 3 43.02 17.64 -23.85
CA GLU A 3 42.81 16.20 -23.65
C GLU A 3 42.40 15.85 -22.20
N MET A 4 42.85 16.61 -21.20
CA MET A 4 42.46 16.40 -19.80
C MET A 4 41.05 16.89 -19.49
N LEU A 5 40.52 17.86 -20.24
CA LEU A 5 39.14 18.34 -20.07
C LEU A 5 38.11 17.35 -20.61
N GLY A 6 38.43 16.63 -21.70
CA GLY A 6 37.56 15.61 -22.28
C GLY A 6 37.33 14.41 -21.34
N VAL A 7 38.39 13.95 -20.67
CA VAL A 7 38.28 12.84 -19.70
C VAL A 7 37.46 13.26 -18.48
N LEU A 8 37.66 14.47 -17.96
CA LEU A 8 36.86 14.98 -16.84
C LEU A 8 35.37 15.11 -17.18
N ALA A 9 35.03 15.54 -18.39
CA ALA A 9 33.64 15.63 -18.85
C ALA A 9 32.97 14.24 -18.91
N ILE A 10 33.68 13.23 -19.41
CA ILE A 10 33.18 11.85 -19.48
C ILE A 10 32.96 11.26 -18.07
N VAL A 11 33.94 11.44 -17.17
CA VAL A 11 33.83 10.97 -15.78
C VAL A 11 32.65 11.68 -15.08
N GLY A 12 32.44 12.97 -15.32
CA GLY A 12 31.31 13.72 -14.80
C GLY A 12 29.96 13.15 -15.24
N ILE A 13 29.76 12.91 -16.54
CA ILE A 13 28.51 12.36 -17.09
C ILE A 13 28.25 10.94 -16.57
N LEU A 14 29.27 10.08 -16.55
CA LEU A 14 29.14 8.72 -16.03
C LEU A 14 28.80 8.70 -14.54
N SER A 15 29.34 9.63 -13.76
CA SER A 15 29.06 9.73 -12.31
C SER A 15 27.60 10.12 -12.04
N VAL A 16 27.07 11.11 -12.78
CA VAL A 16 25.66 11.53 -12.63
C VAL A 16 24.70 10.41 -13.05
N GLY A 17 25.00 9.71 -14.15
CA GLY A 17 24.22 8.55 -14.59
C GLY A 17 24.24 7.41 -13.57
N ALA A 18 25.42 7.11 -13.00
CA ALA A 18 25.58 6.07 -11.99
C ALA A 18 24.82 6.39 -10.69
N ILE A 19 24.87 7.64 -10.22
CA ILE A 19 24.18 8.08 -9.00
C ILE A 19 22.65 8.01 -9.19
N ALA A 20 22.13 8.50 -10.32
CA ALA A 20 20.70 8.43 -10.63
C ALA A 20 20.22 6.97 -10.75
N GLY A 21 21.03 6.11 -11.38
CA GLY A 21 20.78 4.67 -11.46
C GLY A 21 20.73 3.99 -10.09
N PHE A 22 21.71 4.30 -9.23
CA PHE A 22 21.77 3.77 -7.86
C PHE A 22 20.56 4.20 -7.02
N GLN A 23 20.17 5.47 -7.07
CA GLN A 23 18.98 5.97 -6.38
C GLN A 23 17.71 5.22 -6.81
N LYS A 24 17.53 5.01 -8.11
CA LYS A 24 16.39 4.24 -8.64
C LYS A 24 16.39 2.78 -8.17
N ALA A 25 17.55 2.12 -8.19
CA ALA A 25 17.70 0.74 -7.73
C ALA A 25 17.41 0.61 -6.22
N MET A 26 17.94 1.52 -5.40
CA MET A 26 17.70 1.55 -3.97
C MET A 26 16.23 1.83 -3.64
N ARG A 27 15.56 2.70 -4.39
CA ARG A 27 14.12 2.92 -4.27
C ARG A 27 13.33 1.65 -4.54
N LYS A 28 13.61 0.97 -5.65
CA LYS A 28 12.94 -0.29 -6.01
C LYS A 28 13.17 -1.36 -4.94
N HIS A 29 14.40 -1.46 -4.41
CA HIS A 29 14.71 -2.37 -3.31
C HIS A 29 13.86 -2.08 -2.06
N LYS A 30 13.71 -0.80 -1.67
CA LYS A 30 12.86 -0.41 -0.53
C LYS A 30 11.39 -0.75 -0.76
N ILE A 31 10.85 -0.48 -1.95
CA ILE A 31 9.47 -0.80 -2.31
C ILE A 31 9.24 -2.31 -2.25
N ASN A 32 10.12 -3.11 -2.86
CA ASN A 32 9.99 -4.58 -2.86
C ASN A 32 10.01 -5.14 -1.43
N LYS A 33 10.99 -4.72 -0.62
CA LYS A 33 11.09 -5.13 0.79
C LYS A 33 9.83 -4.74 1.56
N LEU A 34 9.30 -3.55 1.33
CA LEU A 34 8.08 -3.09 1.98
C LEU A 34 6.87 -3.94 1.57
N THR A 35 6.70 -4.23 0.28
CA THR A 35 5.61 -5.09 -0.19
C THR A 35 5.70 -6.52 0.37
N GLU A 36 6.91 -7.08 0.48
CA GLU A 36 7.13 -8.38 1.13
C GLU A 36 6.71 -8.35 2.61
N GLN A 37 7.10 -7.29 3.34
CA GLN A 37 6.69 -7.09 4.72
C GLN A 37 5.16 -7.02 4.87
N TYR A 38 4.48 -6.27 3.99
CA TYR A 38 3.02 -6.20 4.01
C TYR A 38 2.36 -7.54 3.74
N THR A 39 2.83 -8.29 2.73
CA THR A 39 2.26 -9.60 2.38
C THR A 39 2.34 -10.57 3.55
N LEU A 40 3.53 -10.71 4.15
CA LEU A 40 3.72 -11.56 5.32
C LEU A 40 2.90 -11.09 6.52
N PHE A 41 2.86 -9.78 6.77
CA PHE A 41 2.15 -9.21 7.90
C PHE A 41 0.62 -9.39 7.79
N ILE A 42 0.05 -9.21 6.59
CA ILE A 42 -1.37 -9.44 6.33
C ILE A 42 -1.71 -10.91 6.55
N GLN A 43 -0.91 -11.82 6.00
CA GLN A 43 -1.13 -13.26 6.14
C GLN A 43 -1.06 -13.71 7.60
N GLU A 44 0.03 -13.37 8.30
CA GLU A 44 0.28 -13.86 9.66
C GLU A 44 -0.59 -13.20 10.73
N TYR A 45 -1.01 -11.94 10.54
CA TYR A 45 -1.70 -11.22 11.60
C TYR A 45 -3.13 -10.81 11.27
N LEU A 46 -3.45 -10.47 10.02
CA LEU A 46 -4.82 -10.09 9.67
C LEU A 46 -5.67 -11.32 9.32
N LEU A 47 -5.21 -12.14 8.38
CA LEU A 47 -5.97 -13.29 7.89
C LEU A 47 -6.00 -14.44 8.90
N LYS A 48 -4.86 -14.80 9.48
CA LYS A 48 -4.74 -15.87 10.48
C LYS A 48 -5.65 -15.66 11.69
N TYR A 49 -5.80 -14.41 12.16
CA TYR A 49 -6.61 -14.04 13.32
C TYR A 49 -7.97 -13.43 12.95
N LYS A 50 -8.46 -13.66 11.72
CA LYS A 50 -9.72 -13.08 11.20
C LYS A 50 -10.91 -13.30 12.13
N GLY A 51 -11.01 -14.48 12.75
CA GLY A 51 -12.09 -14.82 13.68
C GLY A 51 -12.04 -14.01 14.98
N GLU A 52 -10.86 -13.76 15.52
CA GLU A 52 -10.63 -12.94 16.71
C GLU A 52 -10.97 -11.48 16.42
N TRP A 53 -10.54 -10.95 15.28
CA TRP A 53 -10.88 -9.59 14.86
C TRP A 53 -12.39 -9.40 14.73
N ALA A 54 -13.10 -10.38 14.15
CA ALA A 54 -14.55 -10.36 14.03
C ALA A 54 -15.26 -10.33 15.40
N ARG A 55 -14.73 -11.05 16.41
CA ARG A 55 -15.27 -11.04 17.78
C ARG A 55 -15.05 -9.72 18.52
N MET A 56 -14.01 -8.97 18.15
CA MET A 56 -13.71 -7.66 18.72
C MET A 56 -14.43 -6.51 18.03
N HIS A 57 -15.05 -6.74 16.88
CA HIS A 57 -15.78 -5.73 16.13
C HIS A 57 -16.86 -5.07 17.00
N ARG A 58 -16.99 -3.75 16.85
CA ARG A 58 -18.05 -2.93 17.44
C ARG A 58 -18.63 -2.04 16.35
N ASN A 59 -19.80 -1.45 16.59
CA ASN A 59 -20.52 -0.66 15.59
C ASN A 59 -19.67 0.42 14.88
N ASN A 60 -18.65 1.00 15.51
CA ASN A 60 -17.81 2.02 14.87
C ASN A 60 -16.46 1.48 14.36
N GLY A 61 -16.29 0.16 14.34
CA GLY A 61 -14.99 -0.49 14.17
C GLY A 61 -14.08 -0.28 15.36
N VAL A 62 -13.03 -1.10 15.40
CA VAL A 62 -11.95 -1.00 16.38
C VAL A 62 -10.65 -0.93 15.62
N TYR A 63 -9.82 0.08 15.89
CA TYR A 63 -8.45 0.08 15.41
C TYR A 63 -7.62 -0.90 16.22
N ILE A 64 -6.81 -1.70 15.53
CA ILE A 64 -6.10 -2.83 16.15
C ILE A 64 -4.59 -2.65 16.19
N ALA A 65 -4.08 -1.43 15.98
CA ALA A 65 -2.64 -1.14 15.96
C ALA A 65 -1.92 -1.56 17.25
N SER A 66 -2.56 -1.35 18.42
CA SER A 66 -2.00 -1.74 19.72
C SER A 66 -1.91 -3.25 19.92
N TYR A 67 -2.80 -4.04 19.32
CA TYR A 67 -2.75 -5.49 19.35
C TYR A 67 -1.65 -6.01 18.43
N LEU A 68 -1.56 -5.46 17.21
CA LEU A 68 -0.52 -5.84 16.26
C LEU A 68 0.89 -5.48 16.77
N GLU A 69 1.05 -4.38 17.50
CA GLU A 69 2.33 -4.06 18.15
C GLU A 69 2.78 -5.15 19.12
N LYS A 70 1.85 -5.70 19.93
CA LYS A 70 2.14 -6.79 20.87
C LYS A 70 2.46 -8.11 20.19
N LEU A 71 1.93 -8.33 18.99
CA LEU A 71 2.20 -9.52 18.17
C LEU A 71 3.56 -9.44 17.44
N GLY A 72 4.09 -8.23 17.25
CA GLY A 72 5.39 -7.98 16.65
C GLY A 72 5.27 -7.31 15.28
N LEU A 73 5.69 -6.05 15.18
CA LEU A 73 5.70 -5.31 13.92
C LEU A 73 6.92 -5.68 13.05
N PRO A 74 6.79 -5.61 11.72
CA PRO A 74 7.92 -5.75 10.83
C PRO A 74 9.04 -4.75 11.14
N ALA A 75 10.28 -5.12 10.83
CA ALA A 75 11.44 -4.25 11.07
C ALA A 75 11.27 -2.87 10.39
N GLY A 76 11.47 -1.81 11.17
CA GLY A 76 11.34 -0.42 10.72
C GLY A 76 9.92 0.15 10.81
N TRP A 77 8.93 -0.65 11.22
CA TRP A 77 7.58 -0.17 11.49
C TRP A 77 7.47 0.28 12.94
N LYS A 78 6.64 1.30 13.20
CA LYS A 78 6.42 1.84 14.54
C LYS A 78 4.95 2.22 14.74
N ARG A 79 4.36 1.80 15.86
CA ARG A 79 3.07 2.35 16.26
C ARG A 79 3.25 3.80 16.70
N VAL A 80 2.35 4.68 16.28
CA VAL A 80 2.38 6.10 16.68
C VAL A 80 1.17 6.50 17.53
N ASN A 81 0.08 5.74 17.47
CA ASN A 81 -1.08 5.84 18.36
C ASN A 81 -1.94 4.57 18.24
N ASP A 82 -3.10 4.53 18.89
CA ASP A 82 -4.00 3.37 18.84
C ASP A 82 -4.60 3.09 17.45
N THR A 83 -4.53 4.08 16.55
CA THR A 83 -5.06 3.99 15.19
C THR A 83 -4.00 3.62 14.16
N ASN A 84 -2.76 4.11 14.32
CA ASN A 84 -1.80 4.19 13.23
C ASN A 84 -0.48 3.51 13.55
N ILE A 85 0.03 2.80 12.54
CA ILE A 85 1.39 2.32 12.42
C ILE A 85 2.04 3.06 11.25
N ILE A 86 3.28 3.50 11.42
CA ILE A 86 4.10 4.09 10.37
C ILE A 86 5.08 3.04 9.89
N ASP A 87 5.09 2.76 8.59
CA ASP A 87 6.00 1.79 8.00
C ASP A 87 7.40 2.38 7.72
N SER A 88 8.30 1.53 7.22
CA SER A 88 9.70 1.91 6.94
C SER A 88 9.88 3.01 5.88
N MET A 89 8.85 3.33 5.10
CA MET A 89 8.83 4.41 4.09
C MET A 89 7.97 5.60 4.53
N ASN A 90 7.60 5.68 5.81
CA ASN A 90 6.73 6.70 6.40
C ASN A 90 5.27 6.70 5.90
N ASN A 91 4.79 5.60 5.32
CA ASN A 91 3.35 5.49 5.03
C ASN A 91 2.60 5.16 6.31
N ARG A 92 1.33 5.59 6.35
CA ARG A 92 0.46 5.36 7.50
C ARG A 92 -0.48 4.20 7.21
N PHE A 93 -0.35 3.18 8.04
CA PHE A 93 -1.16 1.98 8.03
C PHE A 93 -2.12 2.00 9.23
N SER A 94 -3.43 1.96 8.96
CA SER A 94 -4.49 2.09 9.96
C SER A 94 -5.36 0.82 9.98
N PRO A 95 -4.92 -0.24 10.67
CA PRO A 95 -5.62 -1.52 10.69
C PRO A 95 -6.85 -1.46 11.58
N ASN A 96 -7.97 -2.00 11.11
CA ASN A 96 -9.26 -1.92 11.78
C ASN A 96 -10.18 -3.12 11.48
N THR A 97 -11.27 -3.24 12.23
CA THR A 97 -12.25 -4.34 12.10
C THR A 97 -13.49 -3.99 11.26
N GLY A 98 -13.45 -2.95 10.43
CA GLY A 98 -14.59 -2.47 9.65
C GLY A 98 -15.65 -1.72 10.47
N TYR A 99 -16.61 -1.07 9.82
CA TYR A 99 -17.62 -0.19 10.45
C TYR A 99 -19.02 -0.85 10.51
N ALA A 100 -20.02 -0.17 11.09
CA ALA A 100 -21.36 -0.68 11.41
C ALA A 100 -21.96 -1.61 10.34
N GLY A 101 -22.28 -2.86 10.74
CA GLY A 101 -22.85 -3.88 9.85
C GLY A 101 -21.83 -4.55 8.93
N PHE A 102 -20.55 -4.22 9.06
CA PHE A 102 -19.46 -4.69 8.21
C PHE A 102 -18.25 -5.12 9.06
N SER A 103 -18.25 -6.36 9.52
CA SER A 103 -17.26 -6.94 10.45
C SER A 103 -16.07 -7.60 9.74
N HIS A 104 -15.49 -6.92 8.76
CA HIS A 104 -14.32 -7.41 8.04
C HIS A 104 -13.06 -6.76 8.59
N VAL A 105 -12.05 -7.56 8.93
CA VAL A 105 -10.73 -7.01 9.25
C VAL A 105 -10.14 -6.39 7.99
N GLY A 106 -9.41 -5.30 8.16
CA GLY A 106 -8.78 -4.63 7.06
C GLY A 106 -7.92 -3.47 7.51
N PHE A 107 -7.65 -2.56 6.59
CA PHE A 107 -6.81 -1.41 6.86
C PHE A 107 -7.06 -0.28 5.85
N ASP A 108 -6.69 0.92 6.27
CA ASP A 108 -6.44 2.05 5.37
C ASP A 108 -4.92 2.25 5.27
N LEU A 109 -4.40 2.33 4.05
CA LEU A 109 -3.01 2.66 3.75
C LEU A 109 -2.94 4.03 3.09
N LEU A 110 -2.47 5.02 3.83
CA LEU A 110 -2.18 6.36 3.31
C LEU A 110 -0.70 6.40 2.91
N ILE A 111 -0.44 6.47 1.60
CA ILE A 111 0.91 6.56 1.03
C ILE A 111 1.40 8.01 1.12
N GLN A 112 2.41 8.25 1.97
CA GLN A 112 2.88 9.61 2.32
C GLN A 112 4.28 9.92 1.78
N VAL A 113 4.76 9.15 0.80
CA VAL A 113 6.06 9.42 0.15
C VAL A 113 6.00 10.77 -0.57
N ALA A 114 7.01 11.64 -0.39
CA ALA A 114 6.96 12.99 -0.95
C ALA A 114 7.03 13.06 -2.49
N GLU A 115 7.71 12.10 -3.13
CA GLU A 115 7.88 12.07 -4.59
C GLU A 115 6.71 11.35 -5.26
N ALA A 116 5.92 12.07 -6.07
CA ALA A 116 4.74 11.54 -6.76
C ALA A 116 5.02 10.29 -7.63
N ASN A 117 6.15 10.24 -8.32
CA ASN A 117 6.53 9.07 -9.11
C ASN A 117 6.75 7.83 -8.22
N THR A 118 7.34 8.03 -7.04
CA THR A 118 7.57 6.96 -6.06
C THR A 118 6.27 6.56 -5.37
N GLN A 119 5.35 7.49 -5.12
CA GLN A 119 4.00 7.16 -4.61
C GLN A 119 3.24 6.27 -5.59
N ASN A 120 3.20 6.66 -6.88
CA ASN A 120 2.57 5.88 -7.93
C ASN A 120 3.22 4.50 -8.07
N GLU A 121 4.56 4.43 -8.09
CA GLU A 121 5.26 3.15 -8.17
C GLU A 121 4.95 2.25 -6.97
N LEU A 122 4.95 2.79 -5.75
CA LEU A 122 4.60 2.05 -4.55
C LEU A 122 3.14 1.56 -4.59
N CYS A 123 2.19 2.41 -4.99
CA CYS A 123 0.79 2.02 -5.14
C CYS A 123 0.63 0.83 -6.11
N ARG A 124 1.27 0.90 -7.28
CA ARG A 124 1.22 -0.19 -8.28
C ARG A 124 1.83 -1.49 -7.75
N GLN A 125 3.01 -1.40 -7.13
CA GLN A 125 3.66 -2.58 -6.55
C GLN A 125 2.85 -3.16 -5.39
N PHE A 126 2.19 -2.31 -4.60
CA PHE A 126 1.31 -2.74 -3.52
C PHE A 126 0.10 -3.51 -4.08
N ILE A 127 -0.57 -2.99 -5.11
CA ILE A 127 -1.69 -3.70 -5.73
C ILE A 127 -1.23 -5.03 -6.34
N SER A 128 -0.16 -5.02 -7.13
CA SER A 128 0.32 -6.23 -7.82
C SER A 128 0.89 -7.30 -6.90
N ASN A 129 1.65 -6.91 -5.87
CA ASN A 129 2.43 -7.86 -5.05
C ASN A 129 1.79 -8.13 -3.68
N VAL A 130 0.81 -7.32 -3.26
CA VAL A 130 0.12 -7.48 -1.98
C VAL A 130 -1.36 -7.75 -2.19
N ILE A 131 -2.08 -6.91 -2.94
CA ILE A 131 -3.54 -7.02 -3.07
C ILE A 131 -3.96 -8.21 -3.96
N LEU A 132 -3.45 -8.28 -5.19
CA LEU A 132 -3.87 -9.32 -6.14
C LEU A 132 -3.59 -10.75 -5.65
N PRO A 133 -2.47 -11.04 -4.95
CA PRO A 133 -2.26 -12.35 -4.33
C PRO A 133 -3.35 -12.75 -3.33
N PHE A 134 -3.96 -11.79 -2.62
CA PHE A 134 -5.04 -12.03 -1.65
C PHE A 134 -6.44 -11.83 -2.23
N LYS A 135 -6.62 -11.81 -3.57
CA LYS A 135 -7.92 -11.57 -4.20
C LYS A 135 -9.03 -12.57 -3.80
N GLU A 136 -8.67 -13.76 -3.33
CA GLU A 136 -9.61 -14.77 -2.84
C GLU A 136 -10.08 -14.47 -1.40
N ASP A 137 -9.25 -13.79 -0.60
CA ASP A 137 -9.53 -13.46 0.80
C ASP A 137 -10.11 -12.06 0.98
N ILE A 138 -9.94 -11.18 -0.02
CA ILE A 138 -10.42 -9.80 0.01
C ILE A 138 -11.94 -9.78 -0.23
N TYR A 139 -12.67 -9.09 0.65
CA TYR A 139 -14.06 -8.73 0.36
C TYR A 139 -14.13 -7.58 -0.65
N ARG A 140 -13.43 -6.46 -0.36
CA ARG A 140 -13.34 -5.30 -1.27
C ARG A 140 -12.14 -4.42 -0.99
N MET A 141 -11.74 -3.68 -2.01
CA MET A 141 -10.77 -2.59 -2.00
C MET A 141 -11.38 -1.34 -2.65
N TRP A 142 -11.02 -0.14 -2.17
CA TRP A 142 -11.33 1.12 -2.85
C TRP A 142 -10.31 2.19 -2.47
N LEU A 143 -10.32 3.30 -3.22
CA LEU A 143 -9.64 4.53 -2.80
C LEU A 143 -10.59 5.35 -1.96
N TYR A 144 -10.20 5.62 -0.73
CA TYR A 144 -10.86 6.61 0.08
C TYR A 144 -10.39 8.00 -0.36
N GLN A 145 -11.33 8.81 -0.84
CA GLN A 145 -11.15 10.22 -1.22
C GLN A 145 -12.30 11.03 -0.62
N ARG A 146 -12.09 12.31 -0.32
CA ARG A 146 -13.03 13.09 0.50
C ARG A 146 -14.27 13.56 -0.29
N SER A 147 -14.18 13.68 -1.61
CA SER A 147 -15.27 14.25 -2.44
C SER A 147 -15.58 13.50 -3.74
N SER A 148 -15.19 12.22 -3.88
CA SER A 148 -15.46 11.44 -5.10
C SER A 148 -16.32 10.20 -4.85
N SER A 149 -16.95 9.71 -5.91
CA SER A 149 -17.63 8.42 -5.91
C SER A 149 -16.61 7.32 -5.63
N LYS A 150 -16.90 6.47 -4.64
CA LYS A 150 -16.02 5.34 -4.28
C LYS A 150 -16.08 4.28 -5.37
N LEU A 151 -14.98 4.12 -6.13
CA LEU A 151 -14.81 2.98 -7.03
C LEU A 151 -14.36 1.76 -6.23
N PHE A 152 -15.24 0.76 -6.12
CA PHE A 152 -14.95 -0.49 -5.43
C PHE A 152 -14.43 -1.55 -6.41
N TRP A 153 -13.39 -2.25 -5.97
CA TRP A 153 -12.89 -3.50 -6.53
C TRP A 153 -13.18 -4.63 -5.55
N TYR A 154 -13.71 -5.74 -6.03
CA TYR A 154 -14.15 -6.86 -5.20
C TYR A 154 -13.24 -8.07 -5.38
N GLY A 155 -13.06 -8.85 -4.31
CA GLY A 155 -12.37 -10.14 -4.43
C GLY A 155 -13.16 -11.14 -5.26
N THR A 156 -12.49 -12.21 -5.67
CA THR A 156 -13.06 -13.25 -6.54
C THR A 156 -14.37 -13.82 -5.99
N PRO A 157 -14.53 -14.13 -4.68
CA PRO A 157 -15.79 -14.67 -4.17
C PRO A 157 -16.98 -13.70 -4.26
N GLN A 158 -16.70 -12.40 -4.37
CA GLN A 158 -17.70 -11.33 -4.43
C GLN A 158 -17.95 -10.87 -5.87
N CYS A 159 -17.30 -11.50 -6.85
CA CYS A 159 -17.49 -11.23 -8.26
C CYS A 159 -18.82 -11.77 -8.76
N SER A 160 -19.76 -10.86 -8.98
CA SER A 160 -21.04 -11.16 -9.64
C SER A 160 -21.62 -9.91 -10.29
N GLY A 161 -22.38 -10.11 -11.38
CA GLY A 161 -22.99 -9.02 -12.14
C GLY A 161 -21.96 -8.03 -12.68
N ASN A 162 -22.22 -6.74 -12.50
CA ASN A 162 -21.41 -5.64 -13.03
C ASN A 162 -20.37 -5.11 -12.02
N ARG A 163 -19.90 -5.94 -11.08
CA ARG A 163 -18.87 -5.53 -10.11
C ARG A 163 -17.49 -5.50 -10.76
N ASN A 164 -16.67 -4.50 -10.41
CA ASN A 164 -15.26 -4.53 -10.78
C ASN A 164 -14.54 -5.58 -9.93
N CYS A 165 -13.82 -6.47 -10.59
CA CYS A 165 -13.28 -7.68 -9.99
C CYS A 165 -11.77 -7.65 -9.98
N LEU A 166 -11.16 -7.90 -8.81
CA LEU A 166 -9.71 -8.02 -8.67
C LEU A 166 -9.14 -9.14 -9.56
N SER A 167 -9.92 -10.20 -9.82
CA SER A 167 -9.55 -11.27 -10.76
C SER A 167 -9.35 -10.79 -12.20
N ASN A 168 -10.01 -9.69 -12.58
CA ASN A 168 -10.04 -9.15 -13.93
C ASN A 168 -9.35 -7.79 -14.03
N MET A 169 -8.71 -7.33 -12.94
CA MET A 169 -8.04 -6.04 -12.89
C MET A 169 -6.82 -6.05 -13.83
N THR A 170 -6.85 -5.17 -14.82
CA THR A 170 -5.78 -5.05 -15.82
C THR A 170 -4.67 -4.12 -15.35
N PHE A 171 -3.53 -4.14 -16.05
CA PHE A 171 -2.46 -3.16 -15.80
C PHE A 171 -2.95 -1.71 -15.92
N GLN A 172 -3.81 -1.42 -16.91
CA GLN A 172 -4.38 -0.08 -17.09
C GLN A 172 -5.26 0.31 -15.91
N ASP A 173 -6.07 -0.62 -15.39
CA ASP A 173 -6.90 -0.35 -14.22
C ASP A 173 -6.07 0.00 -12.99
N ILE A 174 -4.90 -0.64 -12.81
CA ILE A 174 -3.97 -0.34 -11.72
C ILE A 174 -3.36 1.05 -11.91
N GLU A 175 -2.95 1.41 -13.14
CA GLU A 175 -2.43 2.75 -13.46
C GLU A 175 -3.48 3.84 -13.20
N ASP A 176 -4.71 3.64 -13.64
CA ASP A 176 -5.82 4.58 -13.46
C ASP A 176 -6.19 4.71 -11.97
N PHE A 177 -6.24 3.59 -11.25
CA PHE A 177 -6.45 3.58 -9.81
C PHE A 177 -5.37 4.41 -9.11
N CYS A 178 -4.09 4.11 -9.31
CA CYS A 178 -3.01 4.80 -8.61
C CYS A 178 -2.91 6.28 -8.99
N SER A 179 -3.03 6.62 -10.28
CA SER A 179 -2.93 8.01 -10.75
C SER A 179 -4.05 8.91 -10.22
N SER A 180 -5.24 8.36 -9.96
CA SER A 180 -6.39 9.11 -9.42
C SER A 180 -6.17 9.66 -7.99
N CYS A 181 -5.20 9.11 -7.26
CA CYS A 181 -4.96 9.39 -5.84
C CYS A 181 -3.94 10.53 -5.62
N PHE A 182 -3.03 10.77 -6.56
CA PHE A 182 -1.86 11.66 -6.37
C PHE A 182 -1.88 12.93 -7.23
N ALA A 183 -2.98 13.20 -7.94
CA ALA A 183 -3.13 14.36 -8.81
C ALA A 183 -3.76 15.60 -8.13
N LYS A 184 -4.28 15.48 -6.90
CA LYS A 184 -4.92 16.55 -6.14
C LYS A 184 -4.56 16.39 -4.66
N ASP A 185 -4.37 17.48 -3.92
CA ASP A 185 -4.00 17.58 -2.48
C ASP A 185 -5.02 16.93 -1.50
N GLU A 186 -5.52 15.74 -1.81
CA GLU A 186 -6.45 14.98 -1.00
C GLU A 186 -5.69 13.88 -0.26
N ASN A 187 -5.95 13.74 1.05
CA ASN A 187 -5.50 12.61 1.87
C ASN A 187 -6.18 11.32 1.37
N CYS A 188 -5.65 10.76 0.29
CA CYS A 188 -6.17 9.57 -0.35
C CYS A 188 -5.53 8.30 0.25
N SER A 189 -6.35 7.33 0.66
CA SER A 189 -5.87 6.05 1.20
C SER A 189 -6.42 4.87 0.42
N ILE A 190 -5.59 3.84 0.28
CA ILE A 190 -6.03 2.53 -0.22
C ILE A 190 -6.67 1.80 0.95
N ALA A 191 -7.97 1.56 0.85
CA ALA A 191 -8.71 0.85 1.88
C ALA A 191 -9.01 -0.56 1.41
N VAL A 192 -8.73 -1.55 2.27
CA VAL A 192 -8.87 -2.98 1.95
C VAL A 192 -9.57 -3.67 3.11
N TYR A 193 -10.53 -4.51 2.80
CA TYR A 193 -11.21 -5.38 3.76
C TYR A 193 -11.22 -6.82 3.29
N PHE A 194 -10.94 -7.74 4.22
CA PHE A 194 -10.89 -9.20 4.02
C PHE A 194 -12.13 -9.88 4.61
#